data_AF-A0A3R7TYM0-F1
#
_entry.id   AF-A0A3R7TYM0-F1
#
_cell.length_a   1.000
_cell.length_b   1.000
_cell.length_c   1.000
_cell.angle_alpha   90.00
_cell.angle_beta   90.00
_cell.angle_gamma   90.00
#
_symmetry.space_group_name_H-M   'P 1'
#
loop_
_entity.id
_entity.type
_entity.pdbx_description
1 polymer ?
#
loop_
_entity_poly.entity_id
_entity_poly.type
_entity_poly.pdbx_seq_one_letter_code
_entity_poly.pdbx_strand_id
1 'polypeptide(L)'
;MSPDELRLLRKDRETRRSELLDAIHAIARRSPEVFEAEAEDLIRRSVWQHTGSDPTFSGRLDRWLKSEYRFETFASILPHDVRLERREVAPPSTEHLDERHRRVYDALVEKFDGTAEQPRNHHRWDAATRDQFIILGMIALGGKTGEKQARLVHYLGLGAPGGDHLRGSNTVRAAKIALTRHVRSRIPGFADLFAKATGNGDRRQHRFMDLDVATTVAQYVRSHPASMLLPEPPISANLA
;
A
#
# COMPACT_ATOMS: atom_id res chain seq x y z
N MET A 1 0.64 19.03 -22.66
CA MET A 1 0.85 20.22 -21.82
C MET A 1 2.22 20.79 -22.11
N SER A 2 2.28 22.10 -22.33
CA SER A 2 3.52 22.83 -22.56
C SER A 2 4.38 22.86 -21.27
N PRO A 3 5.72 22.89 -21.37
CA PRO A 3 6.61 23.13 -20.24
C PRO A 3 6.23 24.34 -19.38
N ASP A 4 5.66 25.38 -20.01
CA ASP A 4 5.23 26.60 -19.32
C ASP A 4 3.95 26.39 -18.49
N GLU A 5 3.02 25.58 -18.97
CA GLU A 5 1.82 25.19 -18.20
C GLU A 5 2.20 24.36 -16.97
N LEU A 6 3.20 23.48 -17.10
CA LEU A 6 3.73 22.69 -15.98
C LEU A 6 4.43 23.57 -14.94
N ARG A 7 5.16 24.60 -15.38
CA ARG A 7 5.78 25.59 -14.47
C ARG A 7 4.73 26.41 -13.73
N LEU A 8 3.69 26.86 -14.44
CA LEU A 8 2.60 27.63 -13.84
C LEU A 8 1.85 26.82 -12.77
N LEU A 9 1.52 25.56 -13.06
CA LEU A 9 0.85 24.66 -12.11
C LEU A 9 1.72 24.33 -10.89
N ARG A 10 3.04 24.19 -11.06
CA ARG A 10 3.96 24.01 -9.92
C ARG A 10 3.94 25.25 -9.02
N LYS A 11 4.04 26.44 -9.62
CA LYS A 11 3.99 27.71 -8.91
C LYS A 11 2.67 27.89 -8.15
N ASP A 12 1.54 27.60 -8.77
CA ASP A 12 0.23 27.69 -8.11
C ASP A 12 0.09 26.72 -6.94
N ARG A 13 0.63 25.49 -7.06
CA ARG A 13 0.65 24.52 -5.97
C ARG A 13 1.54 24.97 -4.81
N GLU A 14 2.69 25.58 -5.12
CA GLU A 14 3.59 26.13 -4.12
C GLU A 14 2.96 27.30 -3.36
N THR A 15 2.34 28.25 -4.09
CA THR A 15 1.60 29.37 -3.50
C THR A 15 0.49 28.86 -2.59
N ARG A 16 -0.34 27.93 -3.07
CA ARG A 16 -1.43 27.35 -2.27
C ARG A 16 -0.92 26.66 -1.00
N ARG A 17 0.22 25.95 -1.08
CA ARG A 17 0.83 25.30 0.09
C ARG A 17 1.30 26.35 1.11
N SER A 18 1.90 27.45 0.65
CA SER A 18 2.33 28.54 1.52
C SER A 18 1.15 29.15 2.28
N GLU A 19 0.08 29.51 1.56
CA GLU A 19 -1.13 30.11 2.15
C GLU A 19 -1.79 29.19 3.20
N LEU A 20 -1.77 27.87 2.97
CA LEU A 20 -2.29 26.90 3.93
C LEU A 20 -1.44 26.83 5.20
N LEU A 21 -0.10 26.91 5.08
CA LEU A 21 0.80 26.96 6.23
C LEU A 21 0.59 28.24 7.03
N ASP A 22 0.41 29.37 6.35
CA ASP A 22 0.12 30.65 6.98
C ASP A 22 -1.22 30.63 7.73
N ALA A 23 -2.26 30.00 7.16
CA ALA A 23 -3.53 29.80 7.84
C ALA A 23 -3.40 28.93 9.11
N ILE A 24 -2.62 27.84 9.04
CA ILE A 24 -2.34 26.99 10.21
C ILE A 24 -1.62 27.78 11.30
N HIS A 25 -0.60 28.57 10.93
CA HIS A 25 0.13 29.43 11.87
C HIS A 25 -0.78 30.49 12.50
N ALA A 26 -1.69 31.07 11.73
CA ALA A 26 -2.65 32.04 12.24
C ALA A 26 -3.61 31.42 13.26
N ILE A 27 -4.09 30.19 13.01
CA ILE A 27 -4.94 29.44 13.95
C ILE A 27 -4.16 29.12 15.23
N ALA A 28 -2.93 28.62 15.11
CA ALA A 28 -2.09 28.27 16.27
C ALA A 28 -1.81 29.48 17.18
N ARG A 29 -1.65 30.67 16.61
CA ARG A 29 -1.44 31.91 17.39
C ARG A 29 -2.71 32.45 18.02
N ARG A 30 -3.84 32.36 17.32
CA ARG A 30 -5.11 32.97 17.76
C ARG A 30 -5.85 32.10 18.77
N SER A 31 -5.73 30.78 18.65
CA SER A 31 -6.43 29.79 19.48
C SER A 31 -5.51 28.61 19.80
N PRO A 32 -4.49 28.80 20.65
CA PRO A 32 -3.47 27.78 20.92
C PRO A 32 -4.07 26.49 21.51
N GLU A 33 -4.99 26.60 22.46
CA GLU A 33 -5.62 25.43 23.11
C GLU A 33 -6.43 24.57 22.11
N VAL A 34 -7.17 25.22 21.21
CA VAL A 34 -7.93 24.55 20.15
C VAL A 34 -7.00 23.90 19.14
N PHE A 35 -5.91 24.59 18.80
CA PHE A 35 -4.90 24.04 17.91
C PHE A 35 -4.22 22.82 18.52
N GLU A 36 -3.78 22.88 19.78
CA GLU A 36 -3.16 21.74 20.47
C GLU A 36 -4.10 20.53 20.57
N ALA A 37 -5.38 20.75 20.86
CA ALA A 37 -6.38 19.69 20.92
C ALA A 37 -6.58 18.96 19.58
N GLU A 38 -6.42 19.65 18.45
CA GLU A 38 -6.69 19.12 17.11
C GLU A 38 -5.43 18.75 16.30
N ALA A 39 -4.28 19.33 16.65
CA ALA A 39 -3.04 19.22 15.88
C ALA A 39 -2.48 17.80 15.90
N GLU A 40 -2.52 17.13 17.05
CA GLU A 40 -2.06 15.73 17.14
C GLU A 40 -2.88 14.83 16.21
N ASP A 41 -4.20 14.98 16.22
CA ASP A 41 -5.09 14.20 15.36
C ASP A 41 -4.91 14.55 13.89
N LEU A 42 -4.69 15.82 13.56
CA LEU A 42 -4.35 16.23 12.19
C LEU A 42 -3.05 15.59 11.71
N ILE A 43 -2.01 15.59 12.54
CA ILE A 43 -0.71 14.97 12.24
C ILE A 43 -0.88 13.45 12.08
N ARG A 44 -1.58 12.80 13.01
CA ARG A 44 -1.90 11.35 12.95
C ARG A 44 -2.65 11.00 11.68
N ARG A 45 -3.68 11.76 11.32
CA ARG A 45 -4.46 11.57 10.09
C ARG A 45 -3.61 11.78 8.85
N SER A 46 -2.79 12.84 8.81
CA SER A 46 -1.92 13.16 7.67
C SER A 46 -0.86 12.09 7.45
N VAL A 47 -0.19 11.65 8.52
CA VAL A 47 0.71 10.50 8.51
C VAL A 47 -0.02 9.28 8.00
N TRP A 48 -1.17 8.93 8.59
CA TRP A 48 -1.87 7.71 8.26
C TRP A 48 -2.28 7.66 6.78
N GLN A 49 -2.65 8.82 6.20
CA GLN A 49 -2.91 8.98 4.77
C GLN A 49 -1.65 8.80 3.92
N HIS A 50 -0.48 9.18 4.41
CA HIS A 50 0.80 9.14 3.69
C HIS A 50 1.54 7.79 3.81
N THR A 51 1.63 7.24 5.02
CA THR A 51 2.45 6.06 5.32
C THR A 51 1.64 4.78 5.49
N GLY A 52 0.30 4.87 5.62
CA GLY A 52 -0.54 3.74 5.99
C GLY A 52 -0.35 3.32 7.46
N SER A 53 -0.73 2.08 7.79
CA SER A 53 -0.60 1.51 9.13
C SER A 53 0.77 0.85 9.33
N ASP A 54 1.85 1.62 9.29
CA ASP A 54 3.17 1.14 9.73
C ASP A 54 3.21 1.16 11.28
N PRO A 55 3.15 -0.01 11.97
CA PRO A 55 3.09 -0.05 13.44
C PRO A 55 4.37 0.48 14.09
N THR A 56 5.51 0.34 13.40
CA THR A 56 6.82 0.78 13.88
C THR A 56 6.92 2.29 13.81
N PHE A 57 6.37 2.89 12.75
CA PHE A 57 6.24 4.34 12.65
C PHE A 57 5.16 4.88 13.60
N SER A 58 4.00 4.23 13.72
CA SER A 58 2.95 4.65 14.66
C SER A 58 3.47 4.73 16.11
N GLY A 59 4.25 3.74 16.55
CA GLY A 59 4.87 3.77 17.87
C GLY A 59 5.91 4.89 18.04
N ARG A 60 6.69 5.22 17.00
CA ARG A 60 7.62 6.36 17.00
C ARG A 60 6.88 7.70 17.02
N LEU A 61 5.85 7.84 16.19
CA LEU A 61 5.00 9.02 16.16
C LEU A 61 4.35 9.28 17.53
N ASP A 62 3.85 8.23 18.19
CA ASP A 62 3.27 8.34 19.52
C ASP A 62 4.26 8.83 20.58
N ARG A 63 5.50 8.33 20.56
CA ARG A 63 6.55 8.80 21.49
C ARG A 63 6.97 10.23 21.18
N TRP A 64 7.06 10.57 19.88
CA TRP A 64 7.38 11.90 19.41
C TRP A 64 6.34 12.93 19.86
N LEU A 65 5.05 12.69 19.59
CA LEU A 65 3.95 13.57 20.00
C LEU A 65 3.90 13.78 21.51
N LYS A 66 4.14 12.72 22.31
CA LYS A 66 4.09 12.81 23.77
C LYS A 66 5.29 13.52 24.39
N SER A 67 6.50 13.30 23.89
CA SER A 67 7.70 13.73 24.61
C SER A 67 8.96 13.94 23.77
N GLU A 68 9.16 13.21 22.68
CA GLU A 68 10.43 13.27 21.93
C GLU A 68 10.51 14.50 21.00
N TYR A 69 9.40 15.22 20.75
CA TYR A 69 9.39 16.50 20.01
C TYR A 69 10.35 17.56 20.56
N ARG A 70 10.77 17.43 21.83
CA ARG A 70 11.71 18.34 22.50
C ARG A 70 13.17 18.10 22.11
N PHE A 71 13.47 16.90 21.61
CA PHE A 71 14.84 16.43 21.37
C PHE A 71 15.07 16.05 19.90
N GLU A 72 13.99 15.81 19.16
CA GLU A 72 14.04 15.29 17.81
C GLU A 72 13.02 16.03 16.91
N THR A 73 13.39 16.29 15.65
CA THR A 73 12.48 16.94 14.70
C THR A 73 11.44 15.96 14.17
N PHE A 74 10.28 16.47 13.72
CA PHE A 74 9.30 15.61 13.05
C PHE A 74 9.89 14.92 11.81
N ALA A 75 10.77 15.62 11.06
CA ALA A 75 11.38 15.09 9.85
C ALA A 75 12.28 13.87 10.11
N SER A 76 12.94 13.77 11.25
CA SER A 76 13.87 12.66 11.54
C SER A 76 13.16 11.41 12.03
N ILE A 77 11.95 11.53 12.60
CA ILE A 77 11.13 10.36 12.91
C ILE A 77 10.50 9.76 11.66
N LEU A 78 10.26 10.57 10.61
CA LEU A 78 9.69 10.11 9.34
C LEU A 78 10.50 8.90 8.84
N PRO A 79 9.85 7.90 8.23
CA PRO A 79 10.57 6.81 7.59
C PRO A 79 11.59 7.42 6.63
N HIS A 80 12.88 7.10 6.80
CA HIS A 80 13.93 7.64 5.93
C HIS A 80 13.54 7.40 4.47
N ASP A 81 13.69 8.44 3.64
CA ASP A 81 13.29 8.55 2.24
C ASP A 81 14.01 7.55 1.31
N VAL A 82 13.85 6.25 1.52
CA VAL A 82 14.08 5.24 0.46
C VAL A 82 12.84 5.17 -0.45
N ARG A 83 11.74 5.83 -0.08
CA ARG A 83 10.47 5.86 -0.83
C ARG A 83 10.40 6.88 -1.98
N LEU A 84 11.43 7.71 -2.21
CA LEU A 84 11.31 8.85 -3.13
C LEU A 84 11.99 8.72 -4.49
N GLU A 85 12.58 7.58 -4.83
CA GLU A 85 12.71 7.23 -6.24
C GLU A 85 11.66 6.18 -6.57
N ARG A 86 10.53 6.63 -7.13
CA ARG A 86 9.59 5.74 -7.81
C ARG A 86 10.42 5.00 -8.85
N ARG A 87 10.79 3.74 -8.56
CA ARG A 87 11.41 2.87 -9.54
C ARG A 87 10.42 2.79 -10.69
N GLU A 88 10.75 3.40 -11.83
CA GLU A 88 9.90 3.39 -13.03
C GLU A 88 9.89 1.96 -13.59
N VAL A 89 9.09 1.10 -12.97
CA VAL A 89 8.82 -0.24 -13.47
C VAL A 89 7.74 -0.07 -14.53
N ALA A 90 8.07 -0.38 -15.77
CA ALA A 90 7.09 -0.44 -16.84
C ALA A 90 6.00 -1.47 -16.50
N PRO A 91 4.72 -1.20 -16.79
CA PRO A 91 3.65 -2.20 -16.71
C PRO A 91 4.03 -3.48 -17.46
N PRO A 92 3.53 -4.65 -17.03
CA PRO A 92 3.83 -5.91 -17.72
C PRO A 92 3.35 -5.86 -19.17
N SER A 93 4.18 -6.39 -20.08
CA SER A 93 3.71 -6.73 -21.43
C SER A 93 2.74 -7.89 -21.34
N THR A 94 1.55 -7.72 -21.92
CA THR A 94 0.50 -8.74 -21.93
C THR A 94 0.45 -9.52 -23.26
N GLU A 95 1.30 -9.17 -24.23
CA GLU A 95 1.29 -9.76 -25.58
C GLU A 95 1.66 -11.24 -25.60
N HIS A 96 2.48 -11.67 -24.64
CA HIS A 96 2.98 -13.04 -24.52
C HIS A 96 2.10 -13.93 -23.63
N LEU A 97 1.09 -13.35 -22.96
CA LEU A 97 0.21 -14.08 -22.06
C LEU A 97 -0.83 -14.85 -22.88
N ASP A 98 -1.10 -16.09 -22.46
CA ASP A 98 -2.25 -16.81 -23.00
C ASP A 98 -3.56 -16.11 -22.61
N GLU A 99 -4.64 -16.46 -23.31
CA GLU A 99 -5.95 -15.85 -23.11
C GLU A 99 -6.45 -15.94 -21.66
N ARG A 100 -6.12 -17.04 -20.96
CA ARG A 100 -6.56 -17.25 -19.58
C ARG A 100 -5.78 -16.33 -18.64
N HIS A 101 -4.46 -16.28 -18.76
CA HIS A 101 -3.60 -15.40 -17.95
C HIS A 101 -3.95 -13.94 -18.18
N ARG A 102 -4.19 -13.55 -19.44
CA ARG A 102 -4.59 -12.19 -19.79
C ARG A 102 -5.91 -11.79 -19.14
N ARG A 103 -6.94 -12.64 -19.17
CA ARG A 103 -8.21 -12.36 -18.47
C ARG A 103 -8.05 -12.23 -16.96
N VAL A 104 -7.18 -13.04 -16.34
CA VAL A 104 -6.90 -12.93 -14.90
C VAL A 104 -6.24 -11.60 -14.60
N TYR A 105 -5.26 -11.21 -15.41
CA TYR A 105 -4.60 -9.92 -15.32
C TYR A 105 -5.59 -8.76 -15.46
N ASP A 106 -6.39 -8.75 -16.52
CA ASP A 106 -7.36 -7.69 -16.80
C ASP A 106 -8.39 -7.57 -15.65
N ALA A 107 -8.86 -8.70 -15.10
CA ALA A 107 -9.77 -8.68 -13.96
C ALA A 107 -9.14 -8.05 -12.70
N LEU A 108 -7.83 -8.28 -12.47
CA LEU A 108 -7.11 -7.68 -11.35
C LEU A 108 -6.86 -6.18 -11.59
N VAL A 109 -6.49 -5.77 -12.80
CA VAL A 109 -6.36 -4.36 -13.18
C VAL A 109 -7.69 -3.64 -12.96
N GLU A 110 -8.79 -4.17 -13.50
CA GLU A 110 -10.14 -3.61 -13.34
C GLU A 110 -10.52 -3.42 -11.85
N LYS A 111 -10.05 -4.31 -10.98
CA LYS A 111 -10.33 -4.24 -9.54
C LYS A 111 -9.71 -3.01 -8.88
N PHE A 112 -8.46 -2.69 -9.22
CA PHE A 112 -7.66 -1.69 -8.51
C PHE A 112 -7.60 -0.37 -9.26
N ASP A 113 -7.51 -0.42 -10.59
CA ASP A 113 -7.42 0.74 -11.48
C ASP A 113 -8.81 1.20 -11.95
N GLY A 114 -9.81 0.30 -11.91
CA GLY A 114 -11.14 0.55 -12.44
C GLY A 114 -11.24 0.29 -13.93
N THR A 115 -12.33 0.73 -14.55
CA THR A 115 -12.48 0.73 -16.02
C THR A 115 -12.14 2.12 -16.57
N ALA A 116 -12.04 2.25 -17.90
CA ALA A 116 -11.83 3.56 -18.54
C ALA A 116 -12.96 4.56 -18.17
N GLU A 117 -14.18 4.06 -17.99
CA GLU A 117 -15.36 4.85 -17.63
C GLU A 117 -15.44 5.13 -16.12
N GLN A 118 -14.87 4.25 -15.29
CA GLN A 118 -14.93 4.34 -13.83
C GLN A 118 -13.53 4.11 -13.21
N PRO A 119 -12.60 5.06 -13.39
CA PRO A 119 -11.26 4.92 -12.84
C PRO A 119 -11.28 4.97 -11.31
N ARG A 120 -10.44 4.17 -10.68
CA ARG A 120 -10.28 4.10 -9.22
C ARG A 120 -9.00 4.79 -8.80
N ASN A 121 -9.11 5.62 -7.77
CA ASN A 121 -7.95 6.27 -7.15
C ASN A 121 -7.55 5.51 -5.88
N HIS A 122 -6.31 5.03 -5.84
CA HIS A 122 -5.79 4.28 -4.70
C HIS A 122 -5.76 5.06 -3.39
N HIS A 123 -5.70 6.40 -3.44
CA HIS A 123 -5.84 7.24 -2.25
C HIS A 123 -7.25 7.18 -1.63
N ARG A 124 -8.24 6.68 -2.36
CA ARG A 124 -9.64 6.53 -1.91
C ARG A 124 -10.03 5.09 -1.62
N TRP A 125 -9.10 4.14 -1.69
CA TRP A 125 -9.40 2.76 -1.31
C TRP A 125 -9.74 2.67 0.18
N ASP A 126 -10.82 1.95 0.47
CA ASP A 126 -11.13 1.53 1.82
C ASP A 126 -10.05 0.56 2.36
N ALA A 127 -10.07 0.32 3.67
CA ALA A 127 -9.09 -0.57 4.30
C ALA A 127 -9.10 -1.97 3.66
N ALA A 128 -10.28 -2.50 3.34
CA ALA A 128 -10.40 -3.83 2.75
C ALA A 128 -9.75 -3.93 1.37
N THR A 129 -9.92 -2.93 0.50
CA THR A 129 -9.32 -2.91 -0.84
C THR A 129 -7.81 -2.70 -0.75
N ARG A 130 -7.37 -1.86 0.18
CA ARG A 130 -5.94 -1.66 0.48
C ARG A 130 -5.26 -2.97 0.91
N ASP A 131 -5.87 -3.69 1.86
CA ASP A 131 -5.36 -4.98 2.35
C ASP A 131 -5.30 -6.01 1.22
N GLN A 132 -6.32 -6.04 0.35
CA GLN A 132 -6.33 -6.90 -0.83
C GLN A 132 -5.17 -6.58 -1.78
N PHE A 133 -4.86 -5.30 -2.02
CA PHE A 133 -3.71 -4.91 -2.84
C PHE A 133 -2.38 -5.33 -2.20
N ILE A 134 -2.20 -5.07 -0.90
CA ILE A 134 -0.98 -5.42 -0.17
C ILE A 134 -0.76 -6.94 -0.18
N ILE A 135 -1.79 -7.72 0.14
CA ILE A 135 -1.71 -9.19 0.18
C ILE A 135 -1.44 -9.76 -1.22
N LEU A 136 -2.13 -9.26 -2.25
CA LEU A 136 -1.88 -9.67 -3.64
C LEU A 136 -0.43 -9.41 -4.02
N GLY A 137 0.05 -8.19 -3.78
CA GLY A 137 1.40 -7.77 -4.13
C GLY A 137 2.46 -8.56 -3.37
N MET A 138 2.34 -8.71 -2.06
CA MET A 138 3.30 -9.46 -1.26
C MET A 138 3.39 -10.94 -1.68
N ILE A 139 2.25 -11.60 -1.93
CA ILE A 139 2.25 -12.98 -2.39
C ILE A 139 2.86 -13.10 -3.80
N ALA A 140 2.61 -12.14 -4.68
CA ALA A 140 3.15 -12.13 -6.05
C ALA A 140 4.66 -11.91 -6.05
N LEU A 141 5.12 -10.92 -5.27
CA LEU A 141 6.55 -10.60 -5.09
C LEU A 141 7.34 -11.75 -4.47
N GLY A 142 6.69 -12.60 -3.69
CA GLY A 142 7.27 -13.84 -3.17
C GLY A 142 7.48 -14.94 -4.22
N GLY A 143 7.03 -14.75 -5.46
CA GLY A 143 7.26 -15.65 -6.59
C GLY A 143 6.87 -17.10 -6.31
N LYS A 144 7.73 -18.04 -6.71
CA LYS A 144 7.52 -19.50 -6.53
C LYS A 144 7.31 -19.90 -5.07
N THR A 145 7.98 -19.21 -4.14
CA THR A 145 7.83 -19.48 -2.70
C THR A 145 6.55 -18.88 -2.14
N GLY A 146 6.10 -17.74 -2.66
CA GLY A 146 5.02 -16.95 -2.10
C GLY A 146 5.44 -16.21 -0.81
N GLU A 147 4.49 -15.91 0.07
CA GLU A 147 4.72 -15.13 1.28
C GLU A 147 4.26 -15.85 2.56
N LYS A 148 4.96 -15.57 3.69
CA LYS A 148 4.63 -16.10 5.01
C LYS A 148 3.49 -15.31 5.67
N GLN A 149 2.59 -16.02 6.34
CA GLN A 149 1.48 -15.45 7.11
C GLN A 149 1.96 -14.40 8.10
N ALA A 150 3.04 -14.67 8.85
CA ALA A 150 3.61 -13.71 9.80
C ALA A 150 3.99 -12.38 9.14
N ARG A 151 4.61 -12.42 7.95
CA ARG A 151 5.00 -11.22 7.22
C ARG A 151 3.77 -10.47 6.70
N LEU A 152 2.78 -11.16 6.15
CA LEU A 152 1.52 -10.53 5.74
C LEU A 152 0.85 -9.80 6.92
N VAL A 153 0.71 -10.48 8.06
CA VAL A 153 0.08 -9.91 9.28
C VAL A 153 0.86 -8.71 9.81
N HIS A 154 2.20 -8.81 9.83
CA HIS A 154 3.07 -7.73 10.27
C HIS A 154 2.91 -6.48 9.38
N TYR A 155 2.95 -6.64 8.06
CA TYR A 155 2.85 -5.52 7.11
C TYR A 155 1.46 -4.87 7.04
N LEU A 156 0.41 -5.61 7.40
CA LEU A 156 -0.94 -5.06 7.56
C LEU A 156 -1.14 -4.35 8.91
N GLY A 157 -0.12 -4.34 9.77
CA GLY A 157 -0.20 -3.76 11.11
C GLY A 157 -1.12 -4.51 12.08
N LEU A 158 -1.33 -5.80 11.84
CA LEU A 158 -2.23 -6.66 12.62
C LEU A 158 -1.49 -7.49 13.69
N GLY A 159 -0.19 -7.29 13.86
CA GLY A 159 0.71 -8.11 14.70
C GLY A 159 1.13 -7.48 16.03
N ALA A 160 0.25 -6.75 16.73
CA ALA A 160 0.58 -6.16 18.03
C ALA A 160 0.94 -7.22 19.10
N PRO A 161 1.81 -6.91 20.07
CA PRO A 161 2.14 -7.83 21.17
C PRO A 161 0.88 -8.09 22.01
N GLY A 162 0.45 -9.34 22.11
CA GLY A 162 -0.80 -9.75 22.80
C GLY A 162 -2.05 -9.75 21.92
N GLY A 163 -1.92 -9.47 20.61
CA GLY A 163 -3.02 -9.48 19.65
C GLY A 163 -3.44 -10.88 19.20
N ASP A 164 -4.73 -11.05 18.94
CA ASP A 164 -5.35 -12.29 18.49
C ASP A 164 -4.85 -12.69 17.09
N HIS A 165 -3.96 -13.69 17.01
CA HIS A 165 -3.46 -14.27 15.75
C HIS A 165 -4.59 -14.65 14.77
N LEU A 166 -5.80 -14.91 15.28
CA LEU A 166 -6.97 -15.22 14.47
C LEU A 166 -7.39 -14.03 13.60
N ARG A 167 -7.29 -12.79 14.09
CA ARG A 167 -7.68 -11.59 13.33
C ARG A 167 -6.82 -11.44 12.07
N GLY A 168 -5.50 -11.51 12.22
CA GLY A 168 -4.56 -11.43 11.09
C GLY A 168 -4.77 -12.56 10.08
N SER A 169 -4.96 -13.79 10.55
CA SER A 169 -5.28 -14.94 9.69
C SER A 169 -6.60 -14.76 8.94
N ASN A 170 -7.63 -14.23 9.61
CA ASN A 170 -8.94 -14.00 9.00
C ASN A 170 -8.89 -12.88 7.95
N THR A 171 -8.13 -11.80 8.19
CA THR A 171 -7.93 -10.75 7.18
C THR A 171 -7.25 -11.30 5.92
N VAL A 172 -6.17 -12.08 6.08
CA VAL A 172 -5.48 -12.70 4.93
C VAL A 172 -6.41 -13.63 4.17
N ARG A 173 -7.20 -14.44 4.89
CA ARG A 173 -8.18 -15.35 4.27
C ARG A 173 -9.28 -14.56 3.52
N ALA A 174 -9.85 -13.55 4.14
CA ALA A 174 -10.93 -12.74 3.57
C ALA A 174 -10.47 -12.03 2.29
N ALA A 175 -9.28 -11.43 2.30
CA ALA A 175 -8.70 -10.78 1.13
C ALA A 175 -8.47 -11.77 -0.02
N LYS A 176 -7.89 -12.95 0.24
CA LYS A 176 -7.70 -14.00 -0.77
C LYS A 176 -9.03 -14.46 -1.37
N ILE A 177 -10.06 -14.66 -0.54
CA ILE A 177 -11.40 -15.03 -0.99
C ILE A 177 -11.99 -13.91 -1.87
N ALA A 178 -11.89 -12.66 -1.44
CA ALA A 178 -12.41 -11.52 -2.20
C ALA A 178 -11.73 -11.37 -3.56
N LEU A 179 -10.42 -11.57 -3.63
CA LEU A 179 -9.63 -11.56 -4.87
C LEU A 179 -10.03 -12.72 -5.80
N THR A 180 -10.06 -13.96 -5.30
CA THR A 180 -10.55 -15.11 -6.09
C THR A 180 -11.98 -14.85 -6.57
N ARG A 181 -12.88 -14.35 -5.71
CA ARG A 181 -14.29 -14.08 -6.07
C ARG A 181 -14.40 -13.02 -7.17
N HIS A 182 -13.57 -11.98 -7.12
CA HIS A 182 -13.51 -10.95 -8.16
C HIS A 182 -13.10 -11.56 -9.50
N VAL A 183 -12.03 -12.36 -9.54
CA VAL A 183 -11.59 -13.02 -10.78
C VAL A 183 -12.66 -13.98 -11.30
N ARG A 184 -13.27 -14.79 -10.42
CA ARG A 184 -14.35 -15.73 -10.78
C ARG A 184 -15.56 -15.04 -11.40
N SER A 185 -15.89 -13.81 -10.98
CA SER A 185 -17.04 -13.10 -11.56
C SER A 185 -16.78 -12.55 -12.97
N ARG A 186 -15.52 -12.50 -13.41
CA ARG A 186 -15.11 -12.12 -14.78
C ARG A 186 -14.81 -13.33 -15.66
N ILE A 187 -14.40 -14.45 -15.06
CA ILE A 187 -13.93 -15.63 -15.79
C ILE A 187 -14.75 -16.86 -15.37
N PRO A 188 -15.77 -17.25 -16.17
CA PRO A 188 -16.54 -18.45 -15.91
C PRO A 188 -15.65 -19.70 -15.81
N GLY A 189 -15.92 -20.55 -14.82
CA GLY A 189 -15.14 -21.77 -14.60
C GLY A 189 -13.77 -21.57 -13.93
N PHE A 190 -13.40 -20.34 -13.55
CA PHE A 190 -12.13 -20.10 -12.85
C PHE A 190 -12.12 -20.78 -11.46
N ALA A 191 -11.14 -21.65 -11.24
CA ALA A 191 -11.03 -22.40 -9.99
C ALA A 191 -10.51 -21.50 -8.84
N ASP A 192 -9.22 -21.20 -8.77
CA ASP A 192 -8.68 -20.41 -7.66
C ASP A 192 -7.46 -19.59 -8.09
N LEU A 193 -7.29 -18.42 -7.48
CA LEU A 193 -6.12 -17.56 -7.74
C LEU A 193 -4.89 -18.02 -6.94
N PHE A 194 -5.12 -18.56 -5.75
CA PHE A 194 -4.08 -18.94 -4.81
C PHE A 194 -4.08 -20.44 -4.55
N ALA A 195 -2.89 -21.02 -4.41
CA ALA A 195 -2.76 -22.40 -3.98
C ALA A 195 -3.25 -22.57 -2.54
N LYS A 196 -3.59 -23.82 -2.21
CA LYS A 196 -3.81 -24.22 -0.81
C LYS A 196 -2.56 -23.88 0.00
N ALA A 197 -2.75 -23.13 1.07
CA ALA A 197 -1.65 -22.72 1.93
C ALA A 197 -1.01 -23.94 2.61
N THR A 198 0.31 -23.92 2.77
CA THR A 198 1.08 -24.99 3.42
C THR A 198 1.66 -24.51 4.75
N GLY A 199 1.91 -25.40 5.70
CA GLY A 199 2.39 -25.02 7.04
C GLY A 199 1.30 -24.47 7.98
N ASN A 200 1.72 -24.10 9.19
CA ASN A 200 0.83 -23.80 10.32
C ASN A 200 1.13 -22.44 10.96
N GLY A 201 0.07 -21.80 11.48
CA GLY A 201 0.15 -20.51 12.18
C GLY A 201 0.92 -19.47 11.38
N ASP A 202 1.85 -18.80 12.05
CA ASP A 202 2.72 -17.76 11.50
C ASP A 202 3.63 -18.26 10.36
N ARG A 203 3.96 -19.56 10.34
CA ARG A 203 4.78 -20.19 9.29
C ARG A 203 3.98 -20.62 8.07
N ARG A 204 2.66 -20.39 8.07
CA ARG A 204 1.82 -20.74 6.92
C ARG A 204 2.26 -19.94 5.68
N GLN A 205 2.39 -20.63 4.55
CA GLN A 205 2.89 -20.09 3.29
C GLN A 205 1.75 -19.92 2.28
N HIS A 206 1.68 -18.75 1.64
CA HIS A 206 0.65 -18.36 0.69
C HIS A 206 1.29 -18.07 -0.65
N ARG A 207 0.83 -18.73 -1.73
CA ARG A 207 1.36 -18.54 -3.09
C ARG A 207 0.23 -18.52 -4.12
N PHE A 208 0.52 -18.00 -5.30
CA PHE A 208 -0.35 -18.16 -6.47
C PHE A 208 -0.45 -19.63 -6.86
N MET A 209 -1.56 -20.00 -7.51
CA MET A 209 -1.67 -21.29 -8.19
C MET A 209 -0.69 -21.40 -9.37
N ASP A 210 -0.49 -20.30 -10.06
CA ASP A 210 0.22 -20.20 -11.33
C ASP A 210 1.36 -19.18 -11.22
N LEU A 211 2.57 -19.58 -11.63
CA LEU A 211 3.78 -18.76 -11.52
C LEU A 211 3.79 -17.62 -12.55
N ASP A 212 3.22 -17.83 -13.73
CA ASP A 212 3.19 -16.82 -14.79
C ASP A 212 2.22 -15.70 -14.42
N VAL A 213 1.09 -16.05 -13.80
CA VAL A 213 0.19 -15.08 -13.16
C VAL A 213 0.90 -14.33 -12.05
N ALA A 214 1.63 -15.03 -11.17
CA ALA A 214 2.36 -14.38 -10.08
C ALA A 214 3.38 -13.36 -10.59
N THR A 215 4.12 -13.72 -11.64
CA THR A 215 5.16 -12.88 -12.24
C THR A 215 4.56 -11.64 -12.90
N THR A 216 3.48 -11.82 -13.68
CA THR A 216 2.73 -10.72 -14.30
C THR A 216 2.18 -9.76 -13.26
N VAL A 217 1.53 -10.29 -12.21
CA VAL A 217 0.98 -9.49 -11.12
C VAL A 217 2.09 -8.78 -10.35
N ALA A 218 3.22 -9.42 -10.10
CA ALA A 218 4.36 -8.82 -9.41
C ALA A 218 4.91 -7.60 -10.16
N GLN A 219 5.00 -7.66 -11.49
CA GLN A 219 5.40 -6.51 -12.30
C GLN A 219 4.33 -5.41 -12.26
N TYR A 220 3.06 -5.76 -12.37
CA TYR A 220 1.96 -4.78 -12.29
C TYR A 220 1.93 -4.03 -10.97
N VAL A 221 1.94 -4.74 -9.84
CA VAL A 221 1.88 -4.08 -8.52
C VAL A 221 3.10 -3.19 -8.25
N ARG A 222 4.25 -3.48 -8.85
CA ARG A 222 5.45 -2.62 -8.81
C ARG A 222 5.28 -1.36 -9.67
N SER A 223 4.68 -1.49 -10.85
CA SER A 223 4.40 -0.37 -11.77
C SER A 223 3.27 0.55 -11.29
N HIS A 224 2.35 0.00 -10.50
CA HIS A 224 1.18 0.69 -9.98
C HIS A 224 1.55 1.83 -9.00
N PRO A 225 0.89 3.01 -9.03
CA PRO A 225 1.17 4.11 -8.10
C PRO A 225 1.08 3.74 -6.61
N ALA A 226 0.22 2.78 -6.27
CA ALA A 226 0.09 2.27 -4.90
C ALA A 226 1.21 1.29 -4.48
N SER A 227 2.25 1.07 -5.30
CA SER A 227 3.41 0.24 -4.94
C SER A 227 4.10 0.68 -3.64
N MET A 228 3.96 1.97 -3.28
CA MET A 228 4.41 2.53 -1.99
C MET A 228 3.80 1.84 -0.75
N LEU A 229 2.70 1.11 -0.91
CA LEU A 229 2.06 0.33 0.16
C LEU A 229 2.72 -1.05 0.37
N LEU A 230 3.58 -1.48 -0.55
CA LEU A 230 4.22 -2.79 -0.52
C LEU A 230 5.55 -2.72 0.23
N PRO A 231 6.00 -3.82 0.82
CA PRO A 231 7.36 -3.92 1.36
C PRO A 231 8.40 -3.64 0.27
N GLU A 232 9.51 -3.02 0.66
CA GLU A 232 10.67 -2.94 -0.22
C GLU A 232 11.14 -4.35 -0.61
N PRO A 233 11.53 -4.57 -1.88
CA PRO A 233 12.24 -5.79 -2.23
C PRO A 233 13.55 -5.82 -1.42
N PRO A 234 13.92 -6.97 -0.84
CA PRO A 234 15.19 -7.06 -0.11
C PRO A 234 16.35 -6.64 -1.03
N ILE A 235 17.29 -5.87 -0.47
CA ILE A 235 18.46 -5.26 -1.16
C ILE A 235 19.24 -6.26 -2.01
N SER A 236 19.17 -7.56 -1.69
CA SER A 236 19.78 -8.66 -2.43
C SER A 236 19.17 -8.96 -3.82
N ALA A 237 18.04 -8.34 -4.20
CA ALA A 237 17.45 -8.52 -5.53
C ALA A 237 18.12 -7.69 -6.65
N ASN A 238 19.12 -6.86 -6.33
CA ASN A 238 19.91 -6.10 -7.31
C ASN A 238 21.24 -6.78 -7.68
N LEU A 239 21.46 -8.02 -7.25
CA LEU A 239 22.62 -8.84 -7.59
C LEU A 239 22.13 -10.19 -8.16
N ALA A 240 21.54 -10.15 -9.35
CA ALA A 240 21.35 -11.32 -10.21
C ALA A 240 21.29 -10.85 -11.67
#